data_AF-W4FKC2-F1
#
_entry.id   AF-W4FKC2-F1
#
_cell.length_a   1.000
_cell.length_b   1.000
_cell.length_c   1.000
_cell.angle_alpha   90.00
_cell.angle_beta   90.00
_cell.angle_gamma   90.00
#
_symmetry.space_group_name_H-M   'P 1'
#
loop_
_entity.id
_entity.type
_entity.pdbx_description
1 polymer ?
#
loop_
_entity_poly.entity_id
_entity_poly.type
_entity_poly.pdbx_seq_one_letter_code
_entity_poly.pdbx_strand_id
1 'polypeptide(L)'
;MAESQLQKLKYGDELMEAAEQIARGKTGRPPAAVRIYFEETGKMKNASTTLLLCKFCHKEIAGRAISLEGHLKKCPNAPEEARPPKGAKKEKVPRSASDMAFGGGHGNGNGGVKGEHKHSMKKLCTVTTSMEGKFRNLLVPKLAAIQSLHLMLRDKRSSHLQFKHHADRLMRIMAEEALAVCAVEFATVWTPNGMEYSGMRPNNNLCAVSIQRSGDCLLEQVLQCDPSVSVGKLLIQRDETSAEKTPILFYSKLPPRLPTFDRVLLLDPMLATGGSAMMAIQLLRNAGVDEANIVLVNVVSCPVGLSYIFDTFPSIKILTSAIDPDLNANKSVLPGLGSFGDRYYNTTN
;
A
#
# COMPACT_ATOMS: atom_id res chain seq x y z
N MET A 1 -20.70 32.06 6.41
CA MET A 1 -21.27 31.21 5.34
C MET A 1 -20.43 29.96 5.02
N ALA A 2 -19.14 29.89 5.36
CA ALA A 2 -18.30 28.71 5.11
C ALA A 2 -18.52 27.55 6.11
N GLU A 3 -18.92 27.83 7.35
CA GLU A 3 -19.14 26.80 8.37
C GLU A 3 -20.35 25.88 8.07
N SER A 4 -21.41 26.40 7.45
CA SER A 4 -22.59 25.59 7.11
C SER A 4 -22.40 24.66 5.91
N GLN A 5 -21.38 24.90 5.07
CA GLN A 5 -21.00 24.00 3.98
C GLN A 5 -20.03 22.91 4.44
N LEU A 6 -19.10 23.23 5.34
CA LEU A 6 -18.18 22.24 5.94
C LEU A 6 -18.94 21.22 6.81
N GLN A 7 -20.02 21.64 7.47
CA GLN A 7 -20.85 20.77 8.30
C GLN A 7 -21.79 19.87 7.46
N LYS A 8 -22.21 20.29 6.27
CA LYS A 8 -23.01 19.49 5.32
C LYS A 8 -22.20 18.41 4.59
N LEU A 9 -20.92 18.65 4.29
CA LEU A 9 -20.03 17.63 3.71
C LEU A 9 -19.64 16.55 4.74
N LYS A 10 -19.31 16.93 5.98
CA LYS A 10 -19.01 15.97 7.06
C LYS A 10 -20.21 15.08 7.41
N TYR A 11 -21.44 15.61 7.37
CA TYR A 11 -22.65 14.83 7.63
C TYR A 11 -22.98 13.85 6.48
N GLY A 12 -22.57 14.15 5.24
CA GLY A 12 -22.81 13.31 4.06
C GLY A 12 -21.91 12.07 4.01
N ASP A 13 -20.63 12.22 4.34
CA ASP A 13 -19.66 11.12 4.32
C ASP A 13 -19.85 10.16 5.51
N GLU A 14 -20.20 10.69 6.69
CA GLU A 14 -20.50 9.86 7.87
C GLU A 14 -21.82 9.08 7.72
N LEU A 15 -22.85 9.65 7.07
CA LEU A 15 -24.08 8.93 6.73
C LEU A 15 -23.87 7.82 5.70
N MET A 16 -22.95 8.00 4.75
CA MET A 16 -22.63 7.00 3.74
C MET A 16 -21.80 5.84 4.30
N GLU A 17 -20.84 6.14 5.18
CA GLU A 17 -20.02 5.13 5.86
C GLU A 17 -20.85 4.33 6.88
N ALA A 18 -21.77 4.99 7.61
CA ALA A 18 -22.74 4.31 8.47
C ALA A 18 -23.77 3.49 7.67
N ALA A 19 -24.24 3.99 6.52
CA ALA A 19 -25.17 3.26 5.65
C ALA A 19 -24.52 2.03 4.99
N GLU A 20 -23.23 2.07 4.62
CA GLU A 20 -22.50 0.93 4.06
C GLU A 20 -22.19 -0.15 5.11
N GLN A 21 -21.85 0.24 6.34
CA GLN A 21 -21.63 -0.69 7.45
C GLN A 21 -22.93 -1.39 7.89
N ILE A 22 -24.06 -0.66 7.94
CA ILE A 22 -25.39 -1.24 8.23
C ILE A 22 -25.88 -2.15 7.08
N ALA A 23 -25.56 -1.83 5.82
CA ALA A 23 -26.00 -2.58 4.65
C ALA A 23 -25.30 -3.95 4.48
N ARG A 24 -24.01 -4.06 4.84
CA ARG A 24 -23.24 -5.33 4.72
C ARG A 24 -23.64 -6.37 5.77
N GLY A 25 -24.10 -5.95 6.95
CA GLY A 25 -24.38 -6.85 8.07
C GLY A 25 -25.76 -7.51 8.09
N LYS A 26 -26.78 -6.97 7.40
CA LYS A 26 -28.19 -7.41 7.64
C LYS A 26 -29.06 -7.74 6.42
N THR A 27 -28.67 -7.47 5.16
CA THR A 27 -29.68 -7.45 4.06
C THR A 27 -29.41 -8.29 2.80
N GLY A 28 -28.30 -9.03 2.68
CA GLY A 28 -28.07 -9.90 1.51
C GLY A 28 -28.03 -9.16 0.15
N ARG A 29 -27.74 -7.86 0.15
CA ARG A 29 -27.65 -7.03 -1.05
C ARG A 29 -26.35 -7.30 -1.83
N PRO A 30 -26.39 -7.43 -3.17
CA PRO A 30 -25.21 -7.65 -4.01
C PRO A 30 -24.18 -6.51 -3.92
N PRO A 31 -22.88 -6.79 -4.13
CA PRO A 31 -21.86 -5.76 -4.30
C PRO A 31 -22.21 -4.81 -5.47
N ALA A 32 -21.89 -3.52 -5.33
CA ALA A 32 -22.18 -2.50 -6.35
C ALA A 32 -21.66 -2.87 -7.75
N ALA A 33 -20.51 -3.54 -7.81
CA ALA A 33 -19.88 -4.01 -9.05
C ALA A 33 -20.70 -5.04 -9.85
N VAL A 34 -21.63 -5.77 -9.22
CA VAL A 34 -22.50 -6.74 -9.92
C VAL A 34 -23.77 -6.07 -10.43
N ARG A 35 -24.26 -5.05 -9.71
CA ARG A 35 -25.52 -4.36 -10.02
C ARG A 35 -25.47 -3.54 -11.31
N ILE A 36 -24.31 -3.02 -11.71
CA ILE A 36 -24.16 -2.21 -12.93
C ILE A 36 -24.56 -2.93 -14.22
N TYR A 37 -24.57 -4.27 -14.21
CA TYR A 37 -24.93 -5.12 -15.35
C TYR A 37 -26.42 -5.48 -15.42
N PHE A 38 -27.23 -4.94 -14.51
CA PHE A 38 -28.66 -5.16 -14.47
C PHE A 38 -29.42 -3.83 -14.40
N GLU A 39 -30.62 -3.81 -14.97
CA GLU A 39 -31.53 -2.65 -14.95
C GLU A 39 -32.72 -2.93 -14.03
N GLU A 40 -33.24 -1.90 -13.38
CA GLU A 40 -34.42 -2.04 -12.55
C GLU A 40 -35.67 -2.18 -13.41
N THR A 41 -36.44 -3.23 -13.17
CA THR A 41 -37.69 -3.47 -13.91
C THR A 41 -38.91 -2.86 -13.24
N GLY A 42 -38.77 -2.38 -11.99
CA GLY A 42 -39.88 -1.98 -11.13
C GLY A 42 -40.76 -3.14 -10.61
N LYS A 43 -40.55 -4.37 -11.09
CA LYS A 43 -41.33 -5.55 -10.68
C LYS A 43 -40.72 -6.22 -9.45
N MET A 44 -41.57 -6.78 -8.60
CA MET A 44 -41.18 -7.48 -7.38
C MET A 44 -41.46 -8.98 -7.52
N LYS A 45 -40.46 -9.82 -7.21
CA LYS A 45 -40.63 -11.28 -7.13
C LYS A 45 -41.40 -11.68 -5.88
N ASN A 46 -41.18 -10.95 -4.78
CA ASN A 46 -41.91 -11.06 -3.51
C ASN A 46 -41.75 -9.76 -2.73
N ALA A 47 -42.38 -9.66 -1.55
CA ALA A 47 -42.42 -8.45 -0.72
C ALA A 47 -41.06 -7.81 -0.39
N SER A 48 -39.94 -8.53 -0.55
CA SER A 48 -38.59 -8.06 -0.21
C SER A 48 -37.55 -8.23 -1.33
N THR A 49 -37.94 -8.71 -2.51
CA THR A 49 -37.00 -9.01 -3.61
C THR A 49 -37.48 -8.44 -4.94
N THR A 50 -36.81 -7.40 -5.42
CA THR A 50 -37.03 -6.80 -6.76
C THR A 50 -36.46 -7.70 -7.87
N LEU A 51 -37.09 -7.69 -9.05
CA LEU A 51 -36.57 -8.28 -10.27
C LEU A 51 -35.73 -7.25 -11.04
N LEU A 52 -34.57 -7.68 -11.49
CA LEU A 52 -33.65 -6.86 -12.29
C LEU A 52 -33.47 -7.53 -13.67
N LEU A 53 -33.40 -6.73 -14.72
CA LEU A 53 -33.21 -7.21 -16.09
C LEU A 53 -31.73 -7.31 -16.40
N CYS A 54 -31.25 -8.48 -16.81
CA CYS A 54 -29.87 -8.65 -17.25
C CYS A 54 -29.63 -7.93 -18.59
N LYS A 55 -28.69 -6.99 -18.66
CA LYS A 55 -28.38 -6.22 -19.88
C LYS A 55 -27.86 -7.08 -21.05
N PHE A 56 -27.38 -8.29 -20.78
CA PHE A 56 -26.74 -9.16 -21.79
C PHE A 56 -27.69 -10.18 -22.42
N CYS A 57 -28.75 -10.59 -21.71
CA CYS A 57 -29.67 -11.61 -22.19
C CYS A 57 -31.15 -11.28 -21.98
N HIS A 58 -31.43 -10.08 -21.46
CA HIS A 58 -32.77 -9.55 -21.21
C HIS A 58 -33.68 -10.48 -20.41
N LYS A 59 -33.09 -11.29 -19.51
CA LYS A 59 -33.83 -12.13 -18.55
C LYS A 59 -33.99 -11.41 -17.23
N GLU A 60 -35.19 -11.51 -16.64
CA GLU A 60 -35.48 -11.00 -15.31
C GLU A 60 -34.92 -11.94 -14.23
N ILE A 61 -34.12 -11.41 -13.31
CA ILE A 61 -33.45 -12.14 -12.25
C ILE A 61 -33.74 -11.50 -10.91
N ALA A 62 -33.94 -12.33 -9.87
CA ALA A 62 -34.13 -11.85 -8.51
C ALA A 62 -32.88 -11.07 -8.03
N GLY A 63 -33.09 -9.86 -7.50
CA GLY A 63 -32.04 -8.91 -7.08
C GLY A 63 -31.20 -9.32 -5.87
N ARG A 64 -31.14 -10.61 -5.53
CA ARG A 64 -30.25 -11.16 -4.49
C ARG A 64 -28.86 -11.41 -5.06
N ALA A 65 -27.82 -11.15 -4.27
CA ALA A 65 -26.42 -11.25 -4.68
C ALA A 65 -26.08 -12.57 -5.39
N ILE A 66 -26.42 -13.68 -4.74
CA ILE A 66 -26.10 -15.04 -5.19
C ILE A 66 -26.81 -15.35 -6.54
N SER A 67 -28.02 -14.85 -6.73
CA SER A 67 -28.81 -15.07 -7.95
C SER A 67 -28.25 -14.29 -9.14
N LEU A 68 -27.85 -13.03 -8.93
CA LEU A 68 -27.26 -12.18 -9.97
C LEU A 68 -25.88 -12.69 -10.39
N GLU A 69 -25.01 -13.01 -9.43
CA GLU A 69 -23.69 -13.59 -9.70
C GLU A 69 -23.78 -14.97 -10.36
N GLY A 70 -24.69 -15.82 -9.87
CA GLY A 70 -24.94 -17.14 -10.45
C GLY A 70 -25.46 -17.06 -11.88
N HIS A 71 -26.27 -16.03 -12.19
CA HIS A 71 -26.75 -15.79 -13.54
C HIS A 71 -25.62 -15.30 -14.47
N LEU A 72 -24.81 -14.32 -14.07
CA LEU A 72 -23.68 -13.82 -14.89
C LEU A 72 -22.67 -14.93 -15.20
N LYS A 73 -22.42 -15.86 -14.28
CA LYS A 73 -21.55 -17.04 -14.53
C LYS A 73 -22.06 -17.96 -15.64
N LYS A 74 -23.38 -18.02 -15.84
CA LYS A 74 -24.04 -18.94 -16.78
C LYS A 74 -24.61 -18.21 -18.02
N CYS A 75 -24.57 -16.89 -18.05
CA CYS A 75 -25.11 -16.09 -19.12
C CYS A 75 -24.23 -16.22 -20.36
N PRO A 76 -24.75 -16.72 -21.50
CA PRO A 76 -23.95 -16.99 -22.68
C PRO A 76 -23.31 -15.72 -23.26
N ASN A 77 -24.01 -14.58 -23.16
CA ASN A 77 -23.60 -13.31 -23.75
C ASN A 77 -22.89 -12.36 -22.77
N ALA A 78 -22.63 -12.78 -21.53
CA ALA A 78 -21.93 -11.93 -20.57
C ALA A 78 -20.41 -11.93 -20.85
N PRO A 79 -19.76 -10.75 -20.97
CA PRO A 79 -18.32 -10.62 -21.19
C PRO A 79 -17.54 -11.16 -19.99
N GLU A 80 -16.29 -11.56 -20.20
CA GLU A 80 -15.47 -12.21 -19.17
C GLU A 80 -15.25 -11.32 -17.94
N GLU A 81 -15.18 -10.01 -18.14
CA GLU A 81 -15.08 -8.98 -17.09
C GLU A 81 -16.32 -8.92 -16.17
N ALA A 82 -17.50 -9.27 -16.69
CA ALA A 82 -18.74 -9.33 -15.92
C ALA A 82 -18.88 -10.67 -15.15
N ARG A 83 -18.01 -11.65 -15.41
CA ARG A 83 -18.08 -12.97 -14.76
C ARG A 83 -17.27 -12.94 -13.46
N PRO A 84 -17.88 -13.29 -12.30
CA PRO A 84 -17.13 -13.39 -11.05
C PRO A 84 -16.03 -14.47 -11.18
N PRO A 85 -14.83 -14.24 -10.62
CA PRO A 85 -13.70 -15.15 -10.75
C PRO A 85 -14.03 -16.56 -10.26
N LYS A 86 -13.59 -17.59 -11.00
CA LYS A 86 -13.80 -19.00 -10.62
C LYS A 86 -12.97 -19.31 -9.37
N GLY A 87 -13.63 -19.65 -8.26
CA GLY A 87 -12.95 -20.09 -7.05
C GLY A 87 -12.22 -21.43 -7.28
N ALA A 88 -10.96 -21.53 -6.83
CA ALA A 88 -10.16 -22.75 -6.91
C ALA A 88 -10.85 -23.92 -6.18
N LYS A 89 -10.87 -25.12 -6.80
CA LYS A 89 -11.38 -26.35 -6.18
C LYS A 89 -10.48 -26.72 -5.00
N LYS A 90 -11.06 -26.98 -3.83
CA LYS A 90 -10.36 -27.55 -2.66
C LYS A 90 -10.05 -29.02 -2.93
N GLU A 91 -8.78 -29.39 -3.01
CA GLU A 91 -8.34 -30.79 -2.89
C GLU A 91 -8.59 -31.29 -1.45
N LYS A 92 -9.09 -32.53 -1.34
CA LYS A 92 -9.28 -33.24 -0.06
C LYS A 92 -8.01 -34.01 0.26
N VAL A 93 -7.34 -33.65 1.36
CA VAL A 93 -6.26 -34.46 1.97
C VAL A 93 -6.89 -35.52 2.88
N PRO A 94 -6.43 -36.79 2.88
CA PRO A 94 -7.00 -37.83 3.73
C PRO A 94 -6.58 -37.66 5.20
N ARG A 95 -7.48 -38.02 6.11
CA ARG A 95 -7.23 -38.02 7.56
C ARG A 95 -6.50 -39.32 7.95
N SER A 96 -5.35 -39.22 8.59
CA SER A 96 -4.83 -40.29 9.45
C SER A 96 -5.21 -40.00 10.90
N ALA A 97 -5.59 -41.08 11.59
CA ALA A 97 -5.98 -41.12 12.99
C ALA A 97 -4.75 -41.28 13.88
N SER A 98 -4.75 -40.62 15.04
CA SER A 98 -4.17 -41.14 16.27
C SER A 98 -4.70 -40.34 17.45
N ASP A 99 -5.51 -41.04 18.24
CA ASP A 99 -6.02 -40.68 19.55
C ASP A 99 -4.92 -40.51 20.61
N MET A 100 -5.34 -39.94 21.73
CA MET A 100 -5.02 -40.27 23.14
C MET A 100 -4.69 -38.99 23.92
N ALA A 101 -5.65 -38.37 24.61
CA ALA A 101 -6.29 -38.76 25.88
C ALA A 101 -5.61 -38.09 27.08
N PHE A 102 -6.36 -37.20 27.75
CA PHE A 102 -6.42 -37.12 29.21
C PHE A 102 -7.75 -36.45 29.63
N GLY A 103 -8.60 -37.22 30.33
CA GLY A 103 -9.79 -36.73 31.05
C GLY A 103 -9.40 -36.13 32.42
N GLY A 104 -10.30 -35.61 33.25
CA GLY A 104 -11.76 -35.48 33.22
C GLY A 104 -12.21 -34.28 34.09
N GLY A 105 -13.41 -33.74 33.88
CA GLY A 105 -14.56 -33.79 34.82
C GLY A 105 -14.55 -32.60 35.80
N HIS A 106 -15.55 -31.74 35.98
CA HIS A 106 -17.02 -31.85 36.03
C HIS A 106 -17.65 -30.44 35.83
N GLY A 107 -18.94 -30.35 35.43
CA GLY A 107 -19.83 -29.26 35.90
C GLY A 107 -20.55 -28.39 34.86
N ASN A 108 -21.59 -28.95 34.24
CA ASN A 108 -22.90 -28.36 33.87
C ASN A 108 -23.06 -26.86 33.49
N GLY A 109 -23.65 -26.59 32.30
CA GLY A 109 -24.22 -25.28 31.96
C GLY A 109 -24.49 -25.09 30.47
N ASN A 110 -25.69 -25.46 30.03
CA ASN A 110 -26.17 -25.45 28.65
C ASN A 110 -26.41 -24.03 28.12
N GLY A 111 -25.96 -23.73 26.89
CA GLY A 111 -26.23 -22.44 26.22
C GLY A 111 -25.35 -22.19 25.00
N GLY A 112 -25.63 -22.88 23.90
CA GLY A 112 -24.82 -22.85 22.69
C GLY A 112 -24.77 -21.50 21.99
N VAL A 113 -23.55 -20.98 21.79
CA VAL A 113 -23.20 -20.08 20.68
C VAL A 113 -21.96 -20.66 20.00
N LYS A 114 -22.17 -21.60 19.08
CA LYS A 114 -21.13 -22.02 18.12
C LYS A 114 -21.28 -21.17 16.86
N GLY A 115 -20.31 -20.28 16.66
CA GLY A 115 -20.27 -19.44 15.48
C GLY A 115 -19.05 -18.54 15.40
N GLU A 116 -17.88 -19.00 15.86
CA GLU A 116 -16.63 -18.32 15.50
C GLU A 116 -16.41 -18.47 13.99
N HIS A 117 -16.82 -17.45 13.24
CA HIS A 117 -16.38 -17.28 11.87
C HIS A 117 -14.86 -17.03 11.90
N LYS A 118 -14.07 -18.10 11.80
CA LYS A 118 -12.67 -18.01 11.34
C LYS A 118 -12.68 -17.40 9.95
N HIS A 119 -12.58 -16.08 9.88
CA HIS A 119 -12.15 -15.41 8.67
C HIS A 119 -10.74 -15.92 8.39
N SER A 120 -10.63 -16.84 7.44
CA SER A 120 -9.34 -17.30 6.93
C SER A 120 -8.66 -16.07 6.34
N MET A 121 -7.79 -15.40 7.11
CA MET A 121 -6.96 -14.32 6.60
C MET A 121 -6.24 -14.87 5.37
N LYS A 122 -6.59 -14.37 4.18
CA LYS A 122 -5.82 -14.66 2.98
C LYS A 122 -4.42 -14.13 3.26
N LYS A 123 -3.42 -15.00 3.10
CA LYS A 123 -2.01 -14.67 3.37
C LYS A 123 -1.63 -13.44 2.55
N LEU A 124 -1.15 -12.38 3.22
CA LEU A 124 -0.60 -11.22 2.55
C LEU A 124 0.62 -11.68 1.74
N CYS A 125 0.72 -11.29 0.47
CA CYS A 125 1.84 -11.67 -0.41
C CYS A 125 3.10 -10.83 -0.14
N THR A 126 3.46 -10.64 1.14
CA THR A 126 4.67 -9.94 1.53
C THR A 126 5.59 -10.87 2.33
N VAL A 127 6.89 -10.65 2.20
CA VAL A 127 7.94 -11.41 2.92
C VAL A 127 8.53 -10.62 4.09
N THR A 128 7.79 -9.59 4.53
CA THR A 128 8.21 -8.57 5.51
C THR A 128 8.89 -9.17 6.74
N THR A 129 8.24 -10.12 7.43
CA THR A 129 8.73 -10.68 8.70
C THR A 129 10.10 -11.36 8.56
N SER A 130 10.37 -12.03 7.44
CA SER A 130 11.66 -12.70 7.22
C SER A 130 12.79 -11.70 7.01
N MET A 131 12.49 -10.53 6.41
CA MET A 131 13.48 -9.52 6.06
C MET A 131 13.80 -8.60 7.24
N GLU A 132 12.78 -8.22 8.04
CA GLU A 132 12.97 -7.47 9.30
C GLU A 132 13.88 -8.23 10.28
N GLY A 133 13.79 -9.57 10.33
CA GLY A 133 14.67 -10.39 11.16
C GLY A 133 16.12 -10.48 10.64
N LYS A 134 16.34 -10.25 9.34
CA LYS A 134 17.66 -10.32 8.70
C LYS A 134 18.41 -9.00 8.81
N PHE A 135 17.73 -7.86 8.69
CA PHE A 135 18.34 -6.54 8.59
C PHE A 135 17.84 -5.60 9.69
N ARG A 136 18.70 -5.28 10.66
CA ARG A 136 18.36 -4.39 11.79
C ARG A 136 18.01 -2.96 11.35
N ASN A 137 18.61 -2.48 10.27
CA ASN A 137 18.41 -1.13 9.74
C ASN A 137 17.29 -1.04 8.68
N LEU A 138 16.49 -2.11 8.56
CA LEU A 138 15.30 -2.15 7.71
C LEU A 138 14.06 -1.84 8.55
N LEU A 139 13.34 -0.77 8.19
CA LEU A 139 12.17 -0.29 8.89
C LEU A 139 10.93 -0.46 8.01
N VAL A 140 9.90 -1.13 8.54
CA VAL A 140 8.63 -1.34 7.86
C VAL A 140 7.47 -0.90 8.75
N PRO A 141 6.89 0.30 8.53
CA PRO A 141 5.79 0.80 9.36
C PRO A 141 4.56 -0.12 9.32
N LYS A 142 4.00 -0.42 10.49
CA LYS A 142 2.88 -1.39 10.65
C LYS A 142 1.55 -0.68 10.87
N LEU A 143 1.22 0.25 9.97
CA LEU A 143 -0.04 1.00 10.01
C LEU A 143 -1.13 0.29 9.21
N ALA A 144 -2.34 0.17 9.76
CA ALA A 144 -3.47 -0.49 9.09
C ALA A 144 -3.82 0.18 7.74
N ALA A 145 -3.69 1.50 7.65
CA ALA A 145 -3.95 2.26 6.44
C ALA A 145 -3.07 1.82 5.26
N ILE A 146 -1.80 1.47 5.51
CA ILE A 146 -0.83 1.06 4.48
C ILE A 146 -1.35 -0.13 3.67
N GLN A 147 -1.96 -1.13 4.33
CA GLN A 147 -2.47 -2.32 3.64
C GLN A 147 -3.61 -1.98 2.67
N SER A 148 -4.54 -1.12 3.09
CA SER A 148 -5.64 -0.68 2.24
C SER A 148 -5.15 0.15 1.04
N LEU A 149 -4.15 1.01 1.25
CA LEU A 149 -3.56 1.82 0.19
C LEU A 149 -2.78 0.96 -0.80
N HIS A 150 -2.02 -0.04 -0.34
CA HIS A 150 -1.38 -0.99 -1.24
C HIS A 150 -2.38 -1.76 -2.09
N LEU A 151 -3.54 -2.15 -1.55
CA LEU A 151 -4.57 -2.80 -2.35
C LEU A 151 -5.00 -1.91 -3.52
N MET A 152 -5.29 -0.63 -3.24
CA MET A 152 -5.70 0.33 -4.26
C MET A 152 -4.58 0.62 -5.27
N LEU A 153 -3.33 0.71 -4.81
CA LEU A 153 -2.18 0.93 -5.68
C LEU A 153 -1.87 -0.26 -6.57
N ARG A 154 -2.21 -1.48 -6.16
CA ARG A 154 -1.91 -2.71 -6.91
C ARG A 154 -3.01 -3.09 -7.90
N ASP A 155 -4.22 -2.54 -7.75
CA ASP A 155 -5.30 -2.82 -8.68
C ASP A 155 -4.97 -2.21 -10.06
N LYS A 156 -4.84 -3.08 -11.07
CA LYS A 156 -4.59 -2.69 -12.46
C LYS A 156 -5.75 -1.89 -13.04
N ARG A 157 -6.96 -2.03 -12.49
CA ARG A 157 -8.17 -1.35 -12.96
C ARG A 157 -8.27 0.10 -12.46
N SER A 158 -7.44 0.50 -11.50
CA SER A 158 -7.45 1.87 -10.99
C SER A 158 -7.03 2.85 -12.07
N SER A 159 -7.83 3.91 -12.24
CA SER A 159 -7.47 5.02 -13.12
C SER A 159 -6.23 5.76 -12.60
N HIS A 160 -5.58 6.52 -13.49
CA HIS A 160 -4.44 7.36 -13.10
C HIS A 160 -4.77 8.28 -11.90
N LEU A 161 -5.95 8.93 -11.90
CA LEU A 161 -6.35 9.82 -10.80
C LEU A 161 -6.53 9.06 -9.48
N GLN A 162 -7.14 7.88 -9.51
CA GLN A 162 -7.28 7.03 -8.33
C GLN A 162 -5.91 6.57 -7.82
N PHE A 163 -5.03 6.15 -8.72
CA PHE A 163 -3.67 5.75 -8.37
C PHE A 163 -2.89 6.90 -7.73
N LYS A 164 -2.88 8.08 -8.35
CA LYS A 164 -2.23 9.28 -7.81
C LYS A 164 -2.77 9.63 -6.42
N HIS A 165 -4.09 9.69 -6.25
CA HIS A 165 -4.71 9.98 -4.96
C HIS A 165 -4.27 9.02 -3.85
N HIS A 166 -4.30 7.70 -4.10
CA HIS A 166 -3.86 6.72 -3.12
C HIS A 166 -2.35 6.69 -2.92
N ALA A 167 -1.57 7.02 -3.95
CA ALA A 167 -0.13 7.12 -3.90
C ALA A 167 0.29 8.28 -3.00
N ASP A 168 -0.29 9.47 -3.19
CA ASP A 168 -0.03 10.65 -2.39
C ASP A 168 -0.34 10.39 -0.92
N ARG A 169 -1.46 9.72 -0.63
CA ARG A 169 -1.82 9.32 0.74
C ARG A 169 -0.80 8.38 1.38
N LEU A 170 -0.31 7.38 0.63
CA LEU A 170 0.69 6.45 1.14
C LEU A 170 2.05 7.14 1.31
N MET A 171 2.45 7.96 0.33
CA MET A 171 3.70 8.71 0.37
C MET A 171 3.72 9.74 1.49
N ARG A 172 2.57 10.34 1.85
CA ARG A 172 2.45 11.18 3.05
C ARG A 172 2.85 10.44 4.32
N ILE A 173 2.31 9.23 4.50
CA ILE A 173 2.65 8.38 5.65
C ILE A 173 4.14 8.07 5.64
N MET A 174 4.68 7.68 4.47
CA MET A 174 6.11 7.38 4.35
C MET A 174 7.01 8.60 4.60
N ALA A 175 6.57 9.81 4.23
CA ALA A 175 7.29 11.06 4.47
C ALA A 175 7.35 11.38 5.98
N GLU A 176 6.21 11.28 6.68
CA GLU A 176 6.17 11.46 8.14
C GLU A 176 7.06 10.44 8.87
N GLU A 177 6.98 9.16 8.48
CA GLU A 177 7.84 8.11 9.04
C GLU A 177 9.34 8.36 8.74
N ALA A 178 9.67 8.87 7.55
CA ALA A 178 11.05 9.22 7.19
C ALA A 178 11.58 10.37 8.05
N LEU A 179 10.78 11.42 8.27
CA LEU A 179 11.14 12.55 9.12
C LEU A 179 11.26 12.12 10.60
N ALA A 180 10.38 11.24 11.07
CA ALA A 180 10.44 10.70 12.42
C ALA A 180 11.72 9.88 12.67
N VAL A 181 12.16 9.08 11.70
CA VAL A 181 13.43 8.32 11.76
C VAL A 181 14.66 9.25 11.84
N CYS A 182 14.51 10.49 11.37
CA CYS A 182 15.55 11.51 11.40
C CYS A 182 15.58 12.34 12.69
N ALA A 183 14.54 12.31 13.52
CA ALA A 183 14.47 13.07 14.77
C ALA A 183 15.49 12.57 15.81
N VAL A 184 16.11 13.51 16.55
CA VAL A 184 17.32 13.22 17.33
C VAL A 184 17.29 13.74 18.77
N GLU A 185 16.52 14.78 19.08
CA GLU A 185 16.68 15.49 20.36
C GLU A 185 15.42 15.37 21.24
N PHE A 186 15.60 14.95 22.50
CA PHE A 186 14.58 15.11 23.52
C PHE A 186 14.53 16.57 23.96
N ALA A 187 13.33 17.13 24.04
CA ALA A 187 13.12 18.49 24.47
C ALA A 187 11.95 18.57 25.47
N THR A 188 12.12 19.41 26.48
CA THR A 188 11.04 19.80 27.39
C THR A 188 10.61 21.22 27.08
N VAL A 189 9.31 21.43 26.99
CA VAL A 189 8.69 22.74 26.80
C VAL A 189 7.72 23.04 27.94
N TRP A 190 7.44 24.31 28.18
CA TRP A 190 6.41 24.73 29.12
C TRP A 190 5.11 24.96 28.36
N THR A 191 4.05 24.26 28.78
CA THR A 191 2.70 24.43 28.23
C THR A 191 2.12 25.78 28.65
N PRO A 192 1.09 26.30 27.95
CA PRO A 192 0.39 27.53 28.37
C PRO A 192 -0.20 27.49 29.78
N ASN A 193 -0.35 26.29 30.37
CA ASN A 193 -0.85 26.09 31.73
C ASN A 193 0.25 26.10 32.78
N GLY A 194 1.51 26.40 32.40
CA GLY A 194 2.65 26.38 33.30
C GLY A 194 3.12 24.98 33.70
N MET A 195 2.68 23.94 32.98
CA MET A 195 3.15 22.56 33.19
C MET A 195 4.21 22.20 32.16
N GLU A 196 5.23 21.45 32.57
CA GLU A 196 6.23 20.90 31.64
C GLU A 196 5.64 19.77 30.78
N TYR A 197 6.06 19.70 29.52
CA TYR A 197 5.79 18.60 28.60
C TYR A 197 7.09 18.19 27.92
N SER A 198 7.44 16.91 28.01
CA SER A 198 8.63 16.34 27.38
C SER A 198 8.26 15.52 26.16
N GLY A 199 8.98 15.74 25.06
CA GLY A 199 8.79 15.03 23.79
C GLY A 199 10.05 15.03 22.94
N MET A 200 9.89 14.69 21.66
CA MET A 200 10.97 14.73 20.68
C MET A 200 10.85 15.96 19.79
N ARG A 201 11.96 16.66 19.58
CA ARG A 201 12.07 17.76 18.62
C ARG A 201 12.36 17.21 17.22
N PRO A 202 11.67 17.71 16.17
CA PRO A 202 12.02 17.40 14.79
C PRO A 202 13.43 17.86 14.44
N ASN A 203 14.10 17.13 13.55
CA ASN A 203 15.40 17.54 13.01
C ASN A 203 15.18 18.57 11.90
N ASN A 204 15.86 19.72 11.99
CA ASN A 204 15.77 20.82 11.02
C ASN A 204 16.98 20.91 10.06
N ASN A 205 17.95 20.00 10.17
CA ASN A 205 19.16 19.94 9.36
C ASN A 205 19.12 18.73 8.43
N LEU A 206 18.14 18.72 7.52
CA LEU A 206 17.84 17.60 6.62
C LEU A 206 18.03 17.98 5.15
N CYS A 207 18.44 17.00 4.35
CA CYS A 207 18.41 17.08 2.89
C CYS A 207 17.59 15.93 2.29
N ALA A 208 16.73 16.21 1.32
CA ALA A 208 16.03 15.22 0.52
C ALA A 208 16.58 15.19 -0.90
N VAL A 209 17.03 14.02 -1.33
CA VAL A 209 17.56 13.77 -2.68
C VAL A 209 16.61 12.82 -3.41
N SER A 210 16.00 13.28 -4.49
CA SER A 210 15.11 12.45 -5.29
C SER A 210 15.84 11.78 -6.46
N ILE A 211 15.55 10.50 -6.69
CA ILE A 211 15.91 9.80 -7.93
C ILE A 211 14.76 10.00 -8.92
N GLN A 212 14.99 10.84 -9.92
CA GLN A 212 13.99 11.15 -10.93
C GLN A 212 13.73 9.94 -11.85
N ARG A 213 12.50 9.73 -12.32
CA ARG A 213 11.33 10.62 -12.18
C ARG A 213 10.49 10.37 -10.93
N SER A 214 10.28 9.11 -10.55
CA SER A 214 9.33 8.71 -9.50
C SER A 214 9.69 9.17 -8.09
N GLY A 215 10.97 9.44 -7.80
CA GLY A 215 11.41 10.01 -6.54
C GLY A 215 10.81 11.38 -6.22
N ASP A 216 10.47 12.17 -7.25
CA ASP A 216 9.87 13.49 -7.07
C ASP A 216 8.47 13.42 -6.44
N CYS A 217 7.75 12.30 -6.61
CA CYS A 217 6.45 12.09 -5.98
C CYS A 217 6.58 12.02 -4.44
N LEU A 218 7.61 11.33 -3.93
CA LEU A 218 7.91 11.28 -2.50
C LEU A 218 8.44 12.62 -1.99
N LEU A 219 9.30 13.27 -2.78
CA LEU A 219 9.88 14.58 -2.45
C LEU A 219 8.78 15.61 -2.20
N GLU A 220 7.75 15.64 -3.05
CA GLU A 220 6.61 16.54 -2.88
C GLU A 220 5.92 16.34 -1.52
N GLN A 221 5.76 15.08 -1.08
CA GLN A 221 5.15 14.81 0.21
C GLN A 221 6.06 15.21 1.38
N VAL A 222 7.38 14.96 1.28
CA VAL A 222 8.36 15.41 2.27
C VAL A 222 8.33 16.93 2.41
N LEU A 223 8.35 17.68 1.31
CA LEU A 223 8.34 19.15 1.34
C LEU A 223 7.03 19.73 1.88
N GLN A 224 5.92 19.03 1.72
CA GLN A 224 4.65 19.44 2.33
C GLN A 224 4.62 19.16 3.85
N CYS A 225 5.41 18.20 4.36
CA CYS A 225 5.56 17.95 5.80
C CYS A 225 6.58 18.92 6.42
N ASP A 226 7.73 19.11 5.76
CA ASP A 226 8.80 20.02 6.17
C ASP A 226 9.32 20.82 4.96
N PRO A 227 8.86 22.07 4.79
CA PRO A 227 9.30 22.96 3.71
C PRO A 227 10.76 23.43 3.84
N SER A 228 11.41 23.23 4.99
CA SER A 228 12.78 23.71 5.25
C SER A 228 13.86 22.78 4.69
N VAL A 229 13.49 21.55 4.31
CA VAL A 229 14.41 20.52 3.80
C VAL A 229 15.12 21.00 2.53
N SER A 230 16.45 20.88 2.52
CA SER A 230 17.25 21.16 1.32
C SER A 230 17.08 20.07 0.26
N VAL A 231 17.01 20.45 -1.02
CA VAL A 231 16.69 19.51 -2.10
C VAL A 231 17.90 19.22 -3.00
N GLY A 232 18.15 17.93 -3.24
CA GLY A 232 19.01 17.44 -4.32
C GLY A 232 18.21 16.64 -5.35
N LYS A 233 18.70 16.60 -6.59
CA LYS A 233 18.09 15.84 -7.69
C LYS A 233 19.12 15.01 -8.42
N LEU A 234 18.78 13.75 -8.66
CA LEU A 234 19.56 12.81 -9.46
C LEU A 234 18.67 12.26 -10.58
N LEU A 235 19.13 12.31 -11.83
CA LEU A 235 18.51 11.59 -12.94
C LEU A 235 19.35 10.37 -13.27
N ILE A 236 18.85 9.20 -12.85
CA ILE A 236 19.48 7.91 -13.10
C ILE A 236 18.53 7.08 -13.93
N GLN A 237 18.95 6.72 -15.14
CA GLN A 237 18.15 5.90 -16.04
C GLN A 237 18.88 4.59 -16.32
N ARG A 238 18.14 3.51 -16.45
CA ARG A 238 18.71 2.21 -16.83
C ARG A 238 18.88 2.18 -18.33
N ASP A 239 20.00 1.64 -18.78
CA ASP A 239 20.16 1.30 -20.18
C ASP A 239 19.24 0.12 -20.53
N GLU A 240 18.12 0.41 -21.20
CA GLU A 240 17.16 -0.62 -21.61
C GLU A 240 17.68 -1.48 -22.77
N THR A 241 18.80 -1.12 -23.40
CA THR A 241 19.44 -1.95 -24.44
C THR A 241 20.33 -3.03 -23.84
N SER A 242 20.84 -2.83 -22.62
CA SER A 242 21.63 -3.81 -21.89
C SER A 242 20.73 -4.80 -21.14
N ALA A 243 21.00 -6.10 -21.28
CA ALA A 243 20.34 -7.14 -20.47
C ALA A 243 20.55 -6.92 -18.96
N GLU A 244 21.66 -6.30 -18.57
CA GLU A 244 21.97 -5.97 -17.18
C GLU A 244 21.14 -4.79 -16.64
N LYS A 245 20.51 -4.00 -17.52
CA LYS A 245 19.78 -2.76 -17.16
C LYS A 245 20.63 -1.84 -16.30
N THR A 246 21.88 -1.65 -16.71
CA THR A 246 22.91 -0.91 -15.97
C THR A 246 22.46 0.53 -15.75
N PRO A 247 22.57 1.07 -14.53
CA PRO A 247 22.22 2.45 -14.25
C PRO A 247 23.24 3.40 -14.88
N ILE A 248 22.76 4.51 -15.45
CA ILE A 248 23.54 5.59 -16.04
C ILE A 248 23.09 6.90 -15.39
N LEU A 249 24.05 7.70 -14.91
CA LEU A 249 23.80 9.04 -14.39
C LEU A 249 23.74 10.05 -15.54
N PHE A 250 22.60 10.70 -15.72
CA PHE A 250 22.39 11.75 -16.72
C PHE A 250 22.46 13.16 -16.14
N TYR A 251 22.06 13.33 -14.88
CA TYR A 251 22.05 14.63 -14.22
C TYR A 251 22.25 14.48 -12.72
N SER A 252 23.02 15.38 -12.13
CA SER A 252 23.19 15.49 -10.69
C SER A 252 23.27 16.95 -10.28
N LYS A 253 22.44 17.33 -9.31
CA LYS A 253 22.52 18.62 -8.63
C LYS A 253 22.23 18.41 -7.15
N LEU A 254 23.28 18.49 -6.35
CA LEU A 254 23.24 18.31 -4.90
C LEU A 254 23.55 19.64 -4.20
N PRO A 255 23.04 19.86 -2.97
CA PRO A 255 23.43 21.01 -2.16
C PRO A 255 24.95 21.06 -1.94
N PRO A 256 25.58 22.26 -1.94
CA PRO A 256 27.04 22.37 -1.84
C PRO A 256 27.60 21.96 -0.46
N ARG A 257 26.76 21.94 0.59
CA ARG A 257 27.15 21.53 1.95
C ARG A 257 26.56 20.17 2.32
N LEU A 258 26.46 19.25 1.37
CA LEU A 258 25.82 17.95 1.59
C LEU A 258 26.35 17.17 2.82
N PRO A 259 27.66 17.15 3.13
CA PRO A 259 28.18 16.45 4.31
C PRO A 259 27.76 17.05 5.66
N THR A 260 27.26 18.30 5.69
CA THR A 260 26.91 18.97 6.95
C THR A 260 25.48 18.67 7.41
N PHE A 261 24.66 18.01 6.58
CA PHE A 261 23.32 17.59 6.99
C PHE A 261 23.39 16.38 7.91
N ASP A 262 22.59 16.39 8.97
CA ASP A 262 22.52 15.29 9.94
C ASP A 262 22.00 14.01 9.28
N ARG A 263 21.06 14.17 8.33
CA ARG A 263 20.47 13.08 7.56
C ARG A 263 20.21 13.49 6.11
N VAL A 264 20.36 12.51 5.21
CA VAL A 264 20.00 12.63 3.79
C VAL A 264 18.94 11.59 3.46
N LEU A 265 17.74 12.04 3.15
CA LEU A 265 16.64 11.21 2.67
C LEU A 265 16.83 10.95 1.18
N LEU A 266 17.15 9.72 0.80
CA LEU A 266 17.21 9.31 -0.60
C LEU A 266 15.85 8.73 -1.01
N LEU A 267 15.17 9.36 -1.96
CA LEU A 267 13.76 9.11 -2.27
C LEU A 267 13.61 8.38 -3.60
N ASP A 268 13.09 7.15 -3.54
CA ASP A 268 12.72 6.35 -4.72
C ASP A 268 11.58 5.38 -4.36
N PRO A 269 10.36 5.50 -4.93
CA PRO A 269 9.23 4.65 -4.54
C PRO A 269 9.43 3.14 -4.76
N MET A 270 10.36 2.73 -5.64
CA MET A 270 10.48 1.33 -6.06
C MET A 270 11.91 0.80 -5.93
N LEU A 271 12.15 -0.10 -4.99
CA LEU A 271 13.42 -0.82 -4.85
C LEU A 271 13.33 -2.23 -5.45
N ALA A 272 13.61 -2.35 -6.75
CA ALA A 272 13.61 -3.64 -7.46
C ALA A 272 14.96 -4.37 -7.33
N THR A 273 15.85 -4.24 -8.31
CA THR A 273 17.21 -4.82 -8.29
C THR A 273 18.19 -4.01 -7.43
N GLY A 274 17.85 -2.77 -7.08
CA GLY A 274 18.73 -1.87 -6.32
C GLY A 274 19.78 -1.13 -7.15
N GLY A 275 19.92 -1.36 -8.46
CA GLY A 275 20.96 -0.73 -9.27
C GLY A 275 20.97 0.81 -9.24
N SER A 276 19.81 1.44 -9.47
CA SER A 276 19.68 2.91 -9.44
C SER A 276 19.95 3.49 -8.05
N ALA A 277 19.42 2.85 -7.00
CA ALA A 277 19.64 3.26 -5.61
C ALA A 277 21.11 3.08 -5.21
N MET A 278 21.77 1.99 -5.61
CA MET A 278 23.19 1.75 -5.37
C MET A 278 24.05 2.87 -5.96
N MET A 279 23.82 3.23 -7.23
CA MET A 279 24.53 4.34 -7.87
C MET A 279 24.28 5.67 -7.13
N ALA A 280 23.04 5.95 -6.74
CA ALA A 280 22.71 7.15 -5.98
C ALA A 280 23.42 7.19 -4.62
N ILE A 281 23.41 6.09 -3.86
CA ILE A 281 24.10 6.00 -2.57
C ILE A 281 25.60 6.23 -2.78
N GLN A 282 26.21 5.59 -3.79
CA GLN A 282 27.63 5.80 -4.08
C GLN A 282 27.95 7.26 -4.41
N LEU A 283 27.09 7.96 -5.16
CA LEU A 283 27.26 9.39 -5.44
C LEU A 283 27.20 10.23 -4.16
N LEU A 284 26.29 9.93 -3.24
CA LEU A 284 26.20 10.61 -1.94
C LEU A 284 27.44 10.34 -1.07
N ARG A 285 27.93 9.09 -1.05
CA ARG A 285 29.16 8.71 -0.34
C ARG A 285 30.38 9.42 -0.91
N ASN A 286 30.52 9.47 -2.24
CA ASN A 286 31.59 10.19 -2.92
C ASN A 286 31.51 11.71 -2.67
N ALA A 287 30.32 12.24 -2.43
CA ALA A 287 30.10 13.63 -2.04
C ALA A 287 30.35 13.89 -0.53
N GLY A 288 30.76 12.87 0.24
CA GLY A 288 31.18 13.00 1.65
C GLY A 288 30.09 12.74 2.69
N VAL A 289 28.90 12.26 2.30
CA VAL A 289 27.83 11.92 3.25
C VAL A 289 28.16 10.61 3.97
N ASP A 290 28.03 10.56 5.29
CA ASP A 290 28.15 9.30 6.04
C ASP A 290 27.05 8.31 5.64
N GLU A 291 27.39 7.05 5.45
CA GLU A 291 26.46 5.96 5.15
C GLU A 291 25.36 5.86 6.20
N ALA A 292 25.72 5.98 7.49
CA ALA A 292 24.77 5.93 8.60
C ALA A 292 23.79 7.11 8.61
N ASN A 293 24.09 8.18 7.87
CA ASN A 293 23.24 9.36 7.72
C ASN A 293 22.30 9.29 6.51
N ILE A 294 22.46 8.29 5.64
CA ILE A 294 21.57 8.09 4.50
C ILE A 294 20.37 7.24 4.93
N VAL A 295 19.16 7.74 4.64
CA VAL A 295 17.90 7.01 4.80
C VAL A 295 17.28 6.83 3.42
N LEU A 296 17.30 5.61 2.89
CA LEU A 296 16.62 5.27 1.66
C LEU A 296 15.13 5.04 1.94
N VAL A 297 14.25 5.80 1.28
CA VAL A 297 12.80 5.73 1.47
C VAL A 297 12.13 5.15 0.22
N ASN A 298 11.41 4.04 0.38
CA ASN A 298 10.74 3.32 -0.69
C ASN A 298 9.28 2.99 -0.36
N VAL A 299 8.43 2.82 -1.37
CA VAL A 299 7.06 2.32 -1.18
C VAL A 299 7.01 0.80 -1.29
N VAL A 300 7.63 0.23 -2.32
CA VAL A 300 7.74 -1.23 -2.47
C VAL A 300 9.18 -1.62 -2.71
N SER A 301 9.64 -2.61 -1.96
CA SER A 301 10.99 -3.18 -2.06
C SER A 301 10.94 -4.67 -2.38
N CYS A 302 12.06 -5.19 -2.88
CA CYS A 302 12.27 -6.62 -3.12
C CYS A 302 13.52 -7.12 -2.37
N PRO A 303 13.53 -8.36 -1.84
CA PRO A 303 14.68 -8.95 -1.16
C PRO A 303 16.00 -8.88 -1.94
N VAL A 304 15.94 -8.97 -3.27
CA VAL A 304 17.12 -8.88 -4.15
C VAL A 304 17.77 -7.51 -4.02
N GLY A 305 17.00 -6.43 -4.19
CA GLY A 305 17.52 -5.07 -4.06
C GLY A 305 17.91 -4.70 -2.63
N LEU A 306 17.15 -5.17 -1.64
CA LEU A 306 17.48 -4.96 -0.23
C LEU A 306 18.82 -5.60 0.15
N SER A 307 19.02 -6.87 -0.21
CA SER A 307 20.27 -7.57 0.09
C SER A 307 21.44 -6.90 -0.63
N TYR A 308 21.28 -6.56 -1.92
CA TYR A 308 22.34 -5.88 -2.67
C TYR A 308 22.81 -4.58 -2.00
N ILE A 309 21.87 -3.76 -1.50
CA ILE A 309 22.20 -2.53 -0.78
C ILE A 309 22.84 -2.83 0.56
N PHE A 310 22.25 -3.68 1.41
CA PHE A 310 22.79 -3.95 2.75
C PHE A 310 24.13 -4.68 2.73
N ASP A 311 24.39 -5.52 1.72
CA ASP A 311 25.67 -6.22 1.57
C ASP A 311 26.81 -5.23 1.24
N THR A 312 26.49 -4.10 0.60
CA THR A 312 27.46 -3.05 0.22
C THR A 312 27.53 -1.93 1.26
N PHE A 313 26.39 -1.56 1.83
CA PHE A 313 26.19 -0.46 2.76
C PHE A 313 25.42 -0.95 4.00
N PRO A 314 26.06 -1.68 4.93
CA PRO A 314 25.38 -2.30 6.07
C PRO A 314 24.83 -1.30 7.11
N SER A 315 25.36 -0.09 7.16
CA SER A 315 25.00 0.97 8.10
C SER A 315 23.87 1.87 7.59
N ILE A 316 23.50 1.77 6.31
CA ILE A 316 22.39 2.55 5.73
C ILE A 316 21.07 2.16 6.39
N LYS A 317 20.16 3.13 6.52
CA LYS A 317 18.78 2.85 6.92
C LYS A 317 17.90 2.74 5.67
N ILE A 318 17.04 1.74 5.62
CA ILE A 318 16.03 1.59 4.57
C ILE A 318 14.65 1.61 5.22
N LEU A 319 13.79 2.52 4.80
CA LEU A 319 12.41 2.63 5.22
C LEU A 319 11.51 2.25 4.04
N THR A 320 10.68 1.21 4.20
CA THR A 320 9.78 0.75 3.14
C THR A 320 8.41 0.30 3.65
N SER A 321 7.32 0.56 2.92
CA SER A 321 5.98 0.13 3.37
C SER A 321 5.62 -1.32 3.03
N ALA A 322 6.23 -1.90 1.99
CA ALA A 322 6.01 -3.30 1.64
C ALA A 322 7.25 -3.95 1.04
N ILE A 323 7.38 -5.26 1.28
CA ILE A 323 8.43 -6.10 0.69
C ILE A 323 7.79 -7.26 -0.06
N ASP A 324 7.94 -7.23 -1.37
CA ASP A 324 7.41 -8.22 -2.30
C ASP A 324 8.44 -9.30 -2.60
N PRO A 325 8.02 -10.57 -2.77
CA PRO A 325 8.92 -11.72 -2.75
C PRO A 325 9.95 -11.76 -3.87
N ASP A 326 9.61 -11.31 -5.09
CA ASP A 326 10.40 -11.68 -6.27
C ASP A 326 10.40 -10.61 -7.36
N LEU A 327 11.23 -10.83 -8.38
CA LEU A 327 11.26 -10.07 -9.64
C LEU A 327 10.89 -10.99 -10.81
N ASN A 328 10.25 -10.45 -11.84
CA ASN A 328 10.09 -11.16 -13.11
C ASN A 328 11.37 -11.07 -13.98
N ALA A 329 11.36 -11.75 -15.13
CA ALA A 329 12.47 -11.73 -16.09
C ALA A 329 12.85 -10.30 -16.57
N ASN A 330 11.89 -9.37 -16.55
CA ASN A 330 12.10 -7.96 -16.90
C ASN A 330 12.55 -7.11 -15.70
N LYS A 331 12.96 -7.73 -14.59
CA LYS A 331 13.41 -7.06 -13.36
C LYS A 331 12.35 -6.17 -12.70
N SER A 332 11.08 -6.48 -12.92
CA SER A 332 9.94 -5.83 -12.27
C SER A 332 9.47 -6.62 -11.06
N VAL A 333 9.11 -5.91 -9.98
CA VAL A 333 8.70 -6.52 -8.71
C VAL A 333 7.38 -7.30 -8.86
N LEU A 334 7.28 -8.47 -8.21
CA LEU A 334 6.11 -9.34 -8.18
C LEU A 334 5.63 -9.59 -6.74
N PRO A 335 4.33 -9.43 -6.42
CA PRO A 335 3.25 -9.04 -7.34
C PRO A 335 3.34 -7.58 -7.83
N GLY A 336 4.09 -6.73 -7.14
CA GLY A 336 4.40 -5.35 -7.54
C GLY A 336 3.18 -4.46 -7.74
N LEU A 337 3.41 -3.33 -8.42
CA LEU A 337 2.39 -2.33 -8.77
C LEU A 337 2.51 -1.80 -10.21
N GLY A 338 3.34 -2.46 -11.04
CA GLY A 338 3.72 -1.99 -12.38
C GLY A 338 4.75 -0.85 -12.34
N SER A 339 4.84 -0.08 -13.43
CA SER A 339 5.68 1.11 -13.49
C SER A 339 5.07 2.24 -12.65
N PHE A 340 5.68 2.55 -11.51
CA PHE A 340 5.17 3.58 -10.60
C PHE A 340 5.07 4.94 -11.30
N GLY A 341 6.16 5.38 -11.94
CA GLY A 341 6.23 6.68 -12.60
C GLY A 341 5.19 6.83 -13.71
N ASP A 342 4.97 5.79 -14.51
CA ASP A 342 4.02 5.89 -15.63
C ASP A 342 2.57 5.94 -15.15
N ARG A 343 2.23 5.16 -14.12
CA ARG A 343 0.89 5.22 -13.51
C ARG A 343 0.67 6.55 -12.79
N TYR A 344 1.69 7.08 -12.12
CA TYR A 344 1.60 8.32 -11.35
C TYR A 344 1.55 9.57 -12.23
N TYR A 345 2.25 9.60 -13.37
CA TYR A 345 2.30 10.76 -14.27
C TYR A 345 1.44 10.60 -15.53
N ASN A 346 0.71 9.49 -15.65
CA ASN A 346 -0.11 9.17 -16.82
C ASN A 346 0.70 9.04 -18.13
N THR A 347 1.87 8.41 -18.05
CA THR A 347 2.76 8.15 -19.20
C THR A 347 2.79 6.67 -19.58
N THR A 348 1.72 5.92 -19.26
CA THR A 348 1.57 4.53 -19.70
C THR A 348 1.22 4.48 -21.18
N ASN A 349 2.03 3.77 -21.98
CA ASN A 349 1.76 3.49 -23.39
C ASN A 349 0.66 2.45 -23.59
#